data_AF-A0A940KRD3-F1
#
_entry.id   AF-A0A940KRD3-F1
#
_cell.length_a   1.000
_cell.length_b   1.000
_cell.length_c   1.000
_cell.angle_alpha   90.00
_cell.angle_beta   90.00
_cell.angle_gamma   90.00
#
_symmetry.space_group_name_H-M   'P 1'
#
loop_
_entity.id
_entity.type
_entity.pdbx_description
1 polymer ?
#
loop_
_entity_poly.entity_id
_entity_poly.type
_entity_poly.pdbx_seq_one_letter_code
_entity_poly.pdbx_strand_id
1 'polypeptide(L)'
;SADARARPGTSFSANVNASSTTYNRNVPNNANLNFQNQLSSSITYSKTWVDKPYNLTVSANHNQNNQTGIVNLSLPDVGFSVSTLYPLQRKEFAGSKRWYEQLGIGYNGTFRNQASFYDTAFTLNRFLDTVQWGAQHNIPITLSLPPVMGGAIILSPSISYSQVWLAQQRTLRWNDAEQKLDTTIDKGFYLDHQVAFGFSMNTALFGTFKLKKDKSIRHIIRPTIGFSYAPSLSRKYYETIQVNALGDSLTYSKLQGGLYGGYGNITSGSITFGLDNNLEMRYKPKNDSTGEYKKLRLIEGFGFNGSYNLLAPVRKLSNIALYLRNNLFDKINLNATANFSPYKRNRFGGDDTLYAWQGPNKSLGRITSGSISLSTSFQSKPKDPAKDKQKQEEIDKQMNDPVFAADRQRLMDYMRQNPAEFVDFNIPWSFSLSFSYYFAEQPKPDYSGFETVTSASTNFNGSFSLTPKWNLSANGYYDFRTKKLQTFTMSISREMHCWQLSINVTPVGLFRFFNFTISPKSGLLQDLKINRTRSFYTPY
;
A
#
# COMPACT_ATOMS: atom_id res chain seq x y z
N SER A 1 -30.73 -4.53 2.77
CA SER A 1 -30.14 -3.33 2.14
C SER A 1 -30.83 -2.12 2.74
N ALA A 2 -30.11 -1.22 3.40
CA ALA A 2 -30.69 -0.01 3.99
C ALA A 2 -30.56 1.15 2.99
N ASP A 3 -31.65 1.87 2.74
CA ASP A 3 -31.67 3.05 1.86
C ASP A 3 -30.75 4.15 2.43
N ALA A 4 -29.71 4.50 1.69
CA ALA A 4 -28.72 5.51 2.08
C ALA A 4 -29.34 6.92 2.24
N ARG A 5 -30.53 7.16 1.68
CA ARG A 5 -31.26 8.44 1.82
C ARG A 5 -31.98 8.58 3.17
N ALA A 6 -32.37 7.46 3.80
CA ALA A 6 -33.16 7.49 5.03
C ALA A 6 -32.32 7.80 6.28
N ARG A 7 -31.00 7.54 6.25
CA ARG A 7 -30.07 7.84 7.35
C ARG A 7 -28.69 8.28 6.82
N PRO A 8 -28.54 9.55 6.43
CA PRO A 8 -27.28 10.09 5.92
C PRO A 8 -26.11 9.82 6.87
N GLY A 9 -24.98 9.40 6.31
CA GLY A 9 -23.76 9.12 7.08
C GLY A 9 -23.78 7.80 7.86
N THR A 10 -24.82 6.98 7.76
CA THR A 10 -24.80 5.62 8.33
C THR A 10 -24.71 4.57 7.22
N SER A 11 -23.87 3.57 7.42
CA SER A 11 -23.83 2.40 6.54
C SER A 11 -23.79 1.12 7.36
N PHE A 12 -24.48 0.10 6.86
CA PHE A 12 -24.46 -1.24 7.42
C PHE A 12 -24.22 -2.21 6.27
N SER A 13 -23.16 -3.00 6.39
CA SER A 13 -22.78 -4.03 5.42
C SER A 13 -22.58 -5.34 6.16
N ALA A 14 -23.16 -6.42 5.63
CA ALA A 14 -23.00 -7.76 6.17
C ALA A 14 -22.69 -8.71 5.01
N ASN A 15 -21.53 -9.35 5.09
CA ASN A 15 -21.16 -10.45 4.23
C ASN A 15 -20.89 -11.64 5.16
N VAL A 16 -21.86 -12.55 5.25
CA VAL A 16 -21.79 -13.69 6.16
C VAL A 16 -21.64 -14.96 5.34
N ASN A 17 -20.46 -15.58 5.47
CA ASN A 17 -20.17 -16.89 4.96
C ASN A 17 -19.64 -17.74 6.12
N ALA A 18 -20.57 -18.45 6.77
CA ALA A 18 -20.32 -19.33 7.90
C ALA A 18 -20.94 -20.69 7.58
N SER A 19 -20.19 -21.76 7.84
CA SER A 19 -20.61 -23.14 7.58
C SER A 19 -19.84 -24.06 8.52
N SER A 20 -20.44 -25.20 8.87
CA SER A 20 -19.74 -26.20 9.67
C SER A 20 -18.71 -26.95 8.81
N THR A 21 -17.62 -27.35 9.45
CA THR A 21 -16.55 -28.15 8.83
C THR A 21 -17.07 -29.45 8.24
N THR A 22 -18.06 -30.07 8.88
CA THR A 22 -18.71 -31.30 8.43
C THR A 22 -19.69 -31.09 7.28
N TYR A 23 -20.45 -29.98 7.27
CA TYR A 23 -21.42 -29.69 6.21
C TYR A 23 -20.71 -29.45 4.88
N ASN A 24 -19.65 -28.62 4.85
CA ASN A 24 -18.90 -28.35 3.63
C ASN A 24 -18.21 -29.59 3.06
N ARG A 25 -17.89 -30.62 3.85
CA ARG A 25 -17.28 -31.86 3.34
C ARG A 25 -18.30 -32.82 2.71
N ASN A 26 -19.58 -32.67 3.05
CA ASN A 26 -20.63 -33.62 2.73
C ASN A 26 -21.64 -33.09 1.70
N VAL A 27 -21.37 -31.95 1.03
CA VAL A 27 -22.25 -31.43 -0.02
C VAL A 27 -22.03 -32.25 -1.31
N PRO A 28 -22.98 -33.10 -1.74
CA PRO A 28 -22.75 -34.00 -2.88
C PRO A 28 -22.75 -33.29 -4.22
N ASN A 29 -23.37 -32.10 -4.29
CA ASN A 29 -23.75 -31.42 -5.53
C ASN A 29 -22.88 -30.19 -5.86
N ASN A 30 -21.82 -29.93 -5.10
CA ASN A 30 -20.94 -28.79 -5.35
C ASN A 30 -19.50 -29.07 -4.86
N ALA A 31 -18.69 -29.67 -5.74
CA ALA A 31 -17.30 -30.01 -5.43
C ALA A 31 -16.45 -28.80 -4.99
N ASN A 32 -16.77 -27.57 -5.45
CA ASN A 32 -16.03 -26.37 -5.06
C ASN A 32 -16.24 -25.98 -3.58
N LEU A 33 -17.43 -26.24 -3.03
CA LEU A 33 -17.70 -26.05 -1.58
C LEU A 33 -16.92 -27.07 -0.74
N ASN A 34 -16.69 -28.27 -1.28
CA ASN A 34 -15.92 -29.33 -0.61
C ASN A 34 -14.41 -29.01 -0.53
N PHE A 35 -13.90 -28.13 -1.40
CA PHE A 35 -12.53 -27.63 -1.37
C PHE A 35 -12.38 -26.23 -0.72
N GLN A 36 -13.48 -25.60 -0.30
CA GLN A 36 -13.45 -24.28 0.34
C GLN A 36 -13.07 -24.41 1.83
N ASN A 37 -11.77 -24.34 2.07
CA ASN A 37 -11.19 -24.53 3.40
C ASN A 37 -11.19 -23.25 4.27
N GLN A 38 -11.51 -22.09 3.69
CA GLN A 38 -11.49 -20.80 4.39
C GLN A 38 -12.86 -20.13 4.31
N LEU A 39 -13.48 -19.92 5.46
CA LEU A 39 -14.75 -19.22 5.62
C LEU A 39 -14.49 -17.90 6.32
N SER A 40 -15.04 -16.81 5.80
CA SER A 40 -14.91 -15.49 6.38
C SER A 40 -16.26 -14.79 6.41
N SER A 41 -16.59 -14.20 7.55
CA SER A 41 -17.77 -13.34 7.69
C SER A 41 -17.34 -11.99 8.25
N SER A 42 -17.96 -10.92 7.76
CA SER A 42 -17.75 -9.57 8.26
C SER A 42 -19.08 -8.85 8.31
N ILE A 43 -19.43 -8.35 9.48
CA ILE A 43 -20.57 -7.45 9.70
C ILE A 43 -19.96 -6.12 10.13
N THR A 44 -20.21 -5.07 9.37
CA THR A 44 -19.66 -3.73 9.62
C THR A 44 -20.79 -2.72 9.68
N TYR A 45 -20.80 -1.95 10.77
CA TYR A 45 -21.61 -0.76 10.95
C TYR A 45 -20.68 0.46 10.95
N SER A 46 -20.96 1.47 10.15
CA SER A 46 -20.24 2.75 10.21
C SER A 46 -21.19 3.93 10.33
N LYS A 47 -20.72 4.96 11.03
CA LYS A 47 -21.41 6.22 11.25
C LYS A 47 -20.43 7.37 11.11
N THR A 48 -20.63 8.18 10.10
CA THR A 48 -20.05 9.51 9.92
C THR A 48 -21.11 10.53 10.30
N TRP A 49 -20.80 11.39 11.26
CA TRP A 49 -21.72 12.45 11.64
C TRP A 49 -21.59 13.60 10.63
N VAL A 50 -22.67 13.91 9.92
CA VAL A 50 -22.71 15.05 9.00
C VAL A 50 -22.43 16.34 9.78
N ASP A 51 -21.62 17.23 9.21
CA ASP A 51 -21.17 18.50 9.80
C ASP A 51 -20.37 18.40 11.11
N LYS A 52 -20.02 17.17 11.54
CA LYS A 52 -19.15 16.94 12.68
C LYS A 52 -17.95 16.10 12.25
N PRO A 53 -16.76 16.33 12.82
CA PRO A 53 -15.55 15.63 12.39
C PRO A 53 -15.45 14.22 12.98
N TYR A 54 -16.56 13.55 13.29
CA TYR A 54 -16.57 12.26 13.97
C TYR A 54 -16.86 11.13 12.99
N ASN A 55 -16.10 10.05 13.10
CA ASN A 55 -16.33 8.82 12.36
C ASN A 55 -16.20 7.63 13.30
N LEU A 56 -17.18 6.73 13.26
CA LEU A 56 -17.23 5.50 14.02
C LEU A 56 -17.41 4.33 13.07
N THR A 57 -16.62 3.29 13.25
CA THR A 57 -16.78 2.00 12.57
C THR A 57 -16.78 0.91 13.64
N VAL A 58 -17.76 0.03 13.63
CA VAL A 58 -17.86 -1.14 14.50
C VAL A 58 -18.00 -2.35 13.60
N SER A 59 -17.13 -3.33 13.76
CA SER A 59 -17.16 -4.55 12.98
C SER A 59 -17.09 -5.80 13.84
N ALA A 60 -17.73 -6.85 13.34
CA ALA A 60 -17.65 -8.21 13.83
C ALA A 60 -17.06 -9.06 12.71
N ASN A 61 -15.87 -9.61 12.91
CA ASN A 61 -15.17 -10.39 11.91
C ASN A 61 -15.00 -11.82 12.41
N HIS A 62 -15.29 -12.77 11.54
CA HIS A 62 -15.16 -14.20 11.78
C HIS A 62 -14.32 -14.81 10.67
N ASN A 63 -13.36 -15.64 11.02
CA ASN A 63 -12.48 -16.34 10.11
C ASN A 63 -12.30 -17.78 10.62
N GLN A 64 -12.67 -18.75 9.79
CA GLN A 64 -12.63 -20.17 10.13
C GLN A 64 -11.87 -20.94 9.06
N ASN A 65 -10.96 -21.80 9.51
CA ASN A 65 -10.24 -22.72 8.65
C ASN A 65 -10.74 -24.15 8.88
N ASN A 66 -11.36 -24.74 7.85
CA ASN A 66 -11.99 -26.06 7.93
C ASN A 66 -11.01 -27.24 7.89
N GLN A 67 -9.73 -26.98 7.57
CA GLN A 67 -8.67 -27.98 7.60
C GLN A 67 -8.09 -28.11 9.01
N THR A 68 -7.89 -26.99 9.71
CA THR A 68 -7.32 -26.97 11.07
C THR A 68 -8.38 -26.93 12.18
N GLY A 69 -9.64 -26.61 11.85
CA GLY A 69 -10.73 -26.47 12.82
C GLY A 69 -10.64 -25.19 13.66
N ILE A 70 -9.72 -24.28 13.35
CA ILE A 70 -9.53 -23.04 14.13
C ILE A 70 -10.55 -21.99 13.70
N VAL A 71 -11.22 -21.41 14.68
CA VAL A 71 -12.14 -20.28 14.56
C VAL A 71 -11.52 -19.06 15.24
N ASN A 72 -11.33 -18.00 14.45
CA ASN A 72 -10.92 -16.69 14.93
C ASN A 72 -12.10 -15.73 14.87
N LEU A 73 -12.45 -15.16 16.02
CA LEU A 73 -13.50 -14.17 16.16
C LEU A 73 -12.90 -12.86 16.64
N SER A 74 -13.19 -11.77 15.94
CA SER A 74 -12.83 -10.41 16.36
C SER A 74 -14.13 -9.60 16.52
N LEU A 75 -14.59 -9.43 17.76
CA LEU A 75 -15.87 -8.78 18.08
C LEU A 75 -15.88 -8.22 19.52
N PRO A 76 -16.14 -6.92 19.72
CA PRO A 76 -16.20 -5.87 18.70
C PRO A 76 -14.79 -5.40 18.28
N ASP A 77 -14.64 -5.08 16.99
CA ASP A 77 -13.54 -4.25 16.49
C ASP A 77 -14.09 -2.86 16.18
N VAL A 78 -13.70 -1.88 16.98
CA VAL A 78 -14.21 -0.51 16.98
C VAL A 78 -13.11 0.44 16.54
N GLY A 79 -13.31 1.17 15.46
CA GLY A 79 -12.51 2.32 15.06
C GLY A 79 -13.27 3.61 15.31
N PHE A 80 -12.67 4.57 15.99
CA PHE A 80 -13.21 5.91 16.16
C PHE A 80 -12.17 6.95 15.77
N SER A 81 -12.49 7.83 14.83
CA SER A 81 -11.59 8.91 14.41
C SER A 81 -12.28 10.27 14.46
N VAL A 82 -11.49 11.27 14.84
CA VAL A 82 -11.86 12.67 14.85
C VAL A 82 -10.97 13.39 13.84
N SER A 83 -11.56 13.96 12.79
CA SER A 83 -10.86 14.82 11.84
C SER A 83 -10.27 16.03 12.57
N THR A 84 -9.14 16.53 12.09
CA THR A 84 -8.39 17.60 12.75
C THR A 84 -9.26 18.79 13.11
N LEU A 85 -9.36 19.07 14.40
CA LEU A 85 -10.04 20.23 14.97
C LEU A 85 -9.04 21.37 15.14
N TYR A 86 -9.46 22.60 14.85
CA TYR A 86 -8.68 23.81 15.09
C TYR A 86 -9.32 24.60 16.25
N PRO A 87 -9.09 24.20 17.51
CA PRO A 87 -9.84 24.73 18.66
C PRO A 87 -9.68 26.24 18.87
N LEU A 88 -8.56 26.81 18.42
CA LEU A 88 -8.28 28.25 18.52
C LEU A 88 -8.74 29.03 17.28
N GLN A 89 -9.20 28.36 16.21
CA GLN A 89 -9.67 29.02 15.01
C GLN A 89 -11.07 29.60 15.22
N ARG A 90 -11.22 30.90 14.89
CA ARG A 90 -12.52 31.57 14.89
C ARG A 90 -13.44 30.98 13.83
N LYS A 91 -14.75 30.89 14.14
CA LYS A 91 -15.78 30.38 13.20
C LYS A 91 -15.99 31.32 12.01
N GLU A 92 -15.99 32.62 12.28
CA GLU A 92 -16.07 33.68 11.27
C GLU A 92 -14.77 34.48 11.30
N PHE A 93 -14.18 34.74 10.13
CA PHE A 93 -12.95 35.53 10.04
C PHE A 93 -13.01 36.49 8.85
N ALA A 94 -12.42 37.66 9.05
CA ALA A 94 -12.01 38.58 8.00
C ALA A 94 -10.50 38.80 8.16
N GLY A 95 -9.71 38.54 7.11
CA GLY A 95 -8.24 38.68 7.12
C GLY A 95 -7.47 37.34 7.17
N SER A 96 -6.16 37.42 7.45
CA SER A 96 -5.27 36.25 7.52
C SER A 96 -5.34 35.54 8.88
N LYS A 97 -5.27 34.20 8.86
CA LYS A 97 -5.26 33.38 10.08
C LYS A 97 -3.99 33.63 10.89
N ARG A 98 -4.13 33.78 12.21
CA ARG A 98 -2.99 33.88 13.12
C ARG A 98 -2.35 32.50 13.30
N TRP A 99 -1.07 32.46 13.67
CA TRP A 99 -0.31 31.22 13.76
C TRP A 99 -0.95 30.22 14.74
N TYR A 100 -1.41 30.68 15.91
CA TYR A 100 -2.03 29.82 16.93
C TYR A 100 -3.39 29.27 16.50
N GLU A 101 -4.07 29.92 15.56
CA GLU A 101 -5.35 29.45 14.99
C GLU A 101 -5.15 28.25 14.06
N GLN A 102 -3.89 27.92 13.70
CA GLN A 102 -3.52 26.75 12.91
C GLN A 102 -3.10 25.54 13.76
N LEU A 103 -3.28 25.61 15.08
CA LEU A 103 -3.11 24.47 15.97
C LEU A 103 -4.21 23.43 15.68
N GLY A 104 -3.85 22.33 15.03
CA GLY A 104 -4.71 21.21 14.72
C GLY A 104 -4.57 20.08 15.75
N ILE A 105 -5.69 19.55 16.22
CA ILE A 105 -5.75 18.38 17.10
C ILE A 105 -6.64 17.32 16.46
N GLY A 106 -6.07 16.18 16.12
CA GLY A 106 -6.82 15.00 15.67
C GLY A 106 -6.92 13.93 16.76
N TYR A 107 -7.75 12.92 16.53
CA TYR A 107 -7.79 11.72 17.35
C TYR A 107 -8.06 10.49 16.50
N ASN A 108 -7.36 9.39 16.75
CA ASN A 108 -7.65 8.09 16.18
C ASN A 108 -7.57 7.04 17.29
N GLY A 109 -8.69 6.36 17.56
CA GLY A 109 -8.82 5.29 18.52
C GLY A 109 -9.22 4.00 17.82
N THR A 110 -8.61 2.90 18.20
CA THR A 110 -9.05 1.56 17.82
C THR A 110 -9.17 0.73 19.08
N PHE A 111 -10.23 -0.06 19.19
CA PHE A 111 -10.42 -1.05 20.23
C PHE A 111 -10.70 -2.36 19.54
N ARG A 112 -10.00 -3.42 19.92
CA ARG A 112 -10.22 -4.74 19.34
C ARG A 112 -10.31 -5.77 20.44
N ASN A 113 -11.29 -6.63 20.30
CA ASN A 113 -11.42 -7.86 21.05
C ASN A 113 -11.25 -9.04 20.09
N GLN A 114 -10.42 -10.02 20.44
CA GLN A 114 -10.16 -11.20 19.64
C GLN A 114 -10.21 -12.46 20.52
N ALA A 115 -10.84 -13.51 20.02
CA ALA A 115 -10.82 -14.84 20.57
C ALA A 115 -10.42 -15.85 19.48
N SER A 116 -9.65 -16.85 19.85
CA SER A 116 -9.29 -17.98 18.99
C SER A 116 -9.57 -19.28 19.72
N PHE A 117 -10.27 -20.20 19.06
CA PHE A 117 -10.64 -21.50 19.62
C PHE A 117 -10.80 -22.55 18.52
N TYR A 118 -10.73 -23.82 18.89
CA TYR A 118 -11.05 -24.93 17.99
C TYR A 118 -12.55 -25.22 18.00
N ASP A 119 -13.14 -25.43 16.84
CA ASP A 119 -14.58 -25.72 16.67
C ASP A 119 -15.04 -26.94 17.50
N THR A 120 -14.18 -27.96 17.61
CA THR A 120 -14.39 -29.18 18.38
C THR A 120 -14.31 -29.02 19.91
N ALA A 121 -13.71 -27.93 20.42
CA ALA A 121 -13.38 -27.77 21.84
C ALA A 121 -14.05 -26.54 22.49
N PHE A 122 -15.19 -26.10 21.96
CA PHE A 122 -15.90 -24.93 22.47
C PHE A 122 -16.50 -25.19 23.87
N THR A 123 -16.08 -24.38 24.84
CA THR A 123 -16.71 -24.26 26.16
C THR A 123 -16.63 -22.79 26.56
N LEU A 124 -17.70 -22.22 27.13
CA LEU A 124 -17.74 -20.78 27.45
C LEU A 124 -16.56 -20.34 28.32
N ASN A 125 -16.16 -21.15 29.31
CA ASN A 125 -15.01 -20.84 30.18
C ASN A 125 -13.68 -20.80 29.39
N ARG A 126 -13.45 -21.78 28.52
CA ARG A 126 -12.25 -21.82 27.66
C ARG A 126 -12.25 -20.68 26.65
N PHE A 127 -13.42 -20.31 26.13
CA PHE A 127 -13.57 -19.17 25.23
C PHE A 127 -13.23 -17.85 25.95
N LEU A 128 -13.81 -17.59 27.12
CA LEU A 128 -13.51 -16.40 27.91
C LEU A 128 -12.03 -16.36 28.33
N ASP A 129 -11.41 -17.53 28.52
CA ASP A 129 -9.99 -17.60 28.84
C ASP A 129 -9.07 -17.23 27.67
N THR A 130 -9.48 -17.48 26.43
CA THR A 130 -8.71 -17.14 25.22
C THR A 130 -9.04 -15.77 24.65
N VAL A 131 -10.06 -15.09 25.19
CA VAL A 131 -10.39 -13.71 24.80
C VAL A 131 -9.25 -12.77 25.20
N GLN A 132 -8.71 -12.08 24.21
CA GLN A 132 -7.79 -10.97 24.38
C GLN A 132 -8.47 -9.69 23.91
N TRP A 133 -8.15 -8.58 24.57
CA TRP A 133 -8.60 -7.27 24.14
C TRP A 133 -7.47 -6.25 24.26
N GLY A 134 -7.62 -5.16 23.53
CA GLY A 134 -6.78 -3.99 23.72
C GLY A 134 -7.34 -2.79 22.98
N ALA A 135 -6.75 -1.63 23.25
CA ALA A 135 -7.07 -0.41 22.55
C ALA A 135 -5.80 0.35 22.19
N GLN A 136 -5.81 1.06 21.08
CA GLN A 136 -4.74 1.98 20.69
C GLN A 136 -5.35 3.35 20.41
N HIS A 137 -4.76 4.38 21.01
CA HIS A 137 -5.14 5.77 20.84
C HIS A 137 -3.96 6.55 20.26
N ASN A 138 -4.25 7.47 19.36
CA ASN A 138 -3.28 8.36 18.75
C ASN A 138 -3.85 9.77 18.63
N ILE A 139 -3.16 10.74 19.21
CA ILE A 139 -3.54 12.15 19.28
C ILE A 139 -2.44 12.96 18.58
N PRO A 140 -2.55 13.17 17.25
CA PRO A 140 -1.65 14.07 16.54
C PRO A 140 -2.03 15.52 16.84
N ILE A 141 -1.07 16.28 17.34
CA ILE A 141 -1.14 17.73 17.52
C ILE A 141 -0.16 18.35 16.53
N THR A 142 -0.67 19.12 15.58
CA THR A 142 0.14 19.75 14.54
C THR A 142 -0.07 21.25 14.55
N LEU A 143 0.98 22.00 14.25
CA LEU A 143 0.90 23.45 14.13
C LEU A 143 1.65 23.84 12.86
N SER A 144 0.93 24.37 11.88
CA SER A 144 1.56 24.95 10.69
C SER A 144 1.77 26.44 10.96
N LEU A 145 3.03 26.88 11.02
CA LEU A 145 3.31 28.30 11.18
C LEU A 145 3.19 28.99 9.82
N PRO A 146 2.66 30.23 9.77
CA PRO A 146 2.72 31.04 8.55
C PRO A 146 4.15 31.08 8.00
N PRO A 147 4.33 31.10 6.67
CA PRO A 147 5.65 31.15 6.08
C PRO A 147 6.47 32.34 6.62
N VAL A 148 7.67 32.06 7.12
CA VAL A 148 8.62 33.08 7.59
C VAL A 148 9.57 33.47 6.45
N MET A 149 10.35 34.55 6.65
CA MET A 149 11.27 35.09 5.63
C MET A 149 10.58 35.39 4.29
N GLY A 150 9.47 36.12 4.33
CA GLY A 150 8.78 36.59 3.12
C GLY A 150 8.10 35.50 2.28
N GLY A 151 7.73 34.36 2.89
CA GLY A 151 7.08 33.27 2.17
C GLY A 151 7.97 32.06 1.88
N ALA A 152 9.28 32.15 2.16
CA ALA A 152 10.26 31.18 1.68
C ALA A 152 10.37 29.93 2.56
N ILE A 153 10.15 30.04 3.87
CA ILE A 153 10.38 28.95 4.82
C ILE A 153 9.09 28.63 5.57
N ILE A 154 8.68 27.36 5.53
CA ILE A 154 7.53 26.84 6.27
C ILE A 154 8.05 26.06 7.46
N LEU A 155 7.63 26.45 8.66
CA LEU A 155 7.95 25.79 9.91
C LEU A 155 6.72 25.03 10.41
N SER A 156 6.89 23.79 10.86
CA SER A 156 5.78 22.95 11.31
C SER A 156 6.19 22.08 12.49
N PRO A 157 6.05 22.60 13.73
CA PRO A 157 6.14 21.78 14.94
C PRO A 157 4.96 20.82 15.05
N SER A 158 5.19 19.69 15.71
CA SER A 158 4.21 18.64 15.94
C SER A 158 4.49 17.89 17.24
N ILE A 159 3.44 17.38 17.87
CA ILE A 159 3.50 16.46 18.99
C ILE A 159 2.59 15.29 18.65
N SER A 160 3.11 14.07 18.70
CA SER A 160 2.31 12.86 18.58
C SER A 160 2.26 12.18 19.94
N TYR A 161 1.06 12.05 20.51
CA TYR A 161 0.85 11.27 21.72
C TYR A 161 0.09 9.99 21.37
N SER A 162 0.69 8.85 21.70
CA SER A 162 0.10 7.54 21.46
C SER A 162 0.00 6.77 22.78
N GLN A 163 -1.07 6.00 22.93
CA GLN A 163 -1.36 5.22 24.12
C GLN A 163 -1.92 3.86 23.73
N VAL A 164 -1.54 2.82 24.46
CA VAL A 164 -2.04 1.46 24.25
C VAL A 164 -2.59 0.89 25.56
N TRP A 165 -3.74 0.23 25.46
CA TRP A 165 -4.43 -0.47 26.54
C TRP A 165 -4.27 -1.97 26.30
N LEU A 166 -3.81 -2.68 27.32
CA LEU A 166 -3.45 -4.08 27.24
C LEU A 166 -4.18 -4.86 28.33
N ALA A 167 -4.75 -6.00 27.94
CA ALA A 167 -5.50 -6.89 28.83
C ALA A 167 -4.63 -7.84 29.68
N GLN A 168 -3.33 -7.89 29.42
CA GLN A 168 -2.42 -8.82 30.09
C GLN A 168 -0.98 -8.30 30.07
N GLN A 169 -0.20 -8.73 31.06
CA GLN A 169 1.24 -8.65 31.06
C GLN A 169 1.83 -10.05 31.22
N ARG A 170 3.03 -10.25 30.65
CA ARG A 170 3.79 -11.49 30.75
C ARG A 170 4.97 -11.26 31.68
N THR A 171 5.10 -12.12 32.68
CA THR A 171 6.26 -12.14 33.59
C THR A 171 7.06 -13.41 33.32
N LEU A 172 8.36 -13.25 33.14
CA LEU A 172 9.31 -14.35 32.99
C LEU A 172 10.07 -14.55 34.29
N ARG A 173 10.21 -15.79 34.75
CA ARG A 173 10.97 -16.14 35.95
C ARG A 173 11.90 -17.30 35.65
N TRP A 174 13.17 -17.15 36.00
CA TRP A 174 14.13 -18.26 35.94
C TRP A 174 13.86 -19.22 37.10
N ASN A 175 13.78 -20.51 36.78
CA ASN A 175 13.58 -21.57 37.75
C ASN A 175 14.86 -22.41 37.86
N ASP A 176 15.60 -22.19 38.95
CA ASP A 176 16.88 -22.85 39.20
C ASP A 176 16.75 -24.38 39.41
N ALA A 177 15.61 -24.86 39.91
CA ALA A 177 15.42 -26.28 40.14
C ALA A 177 15.21 -27.06 38.84
N GLU A 178 14.46 -26.50 37.90
CA GLU A 178 14.13 -27.14 36.63
C GLU A 178 14.99 -26.65 35.46
N GLN A 179 15.91 -25.70 35.70
CA GLN A 179 16.79 -25.10 34.71
C GLN A 179 16.04 -24.60 33.48
N LYS A 180 14.87 -23.99 33.71
CA LYS A 180 13.94 -23.54 32.67
C LYS A 180 13.40 -22.14 32.96
N LEU A 181 12.90 -21.50 31.91
CA LEU A 181 12.26 -20.19 32.02
C LEU A 181 10.74 -20.33 32.12
N ASP A 182 10.22 -20.04 33.30
CA ASP A 182 8.79 -20.05 33.56
C ASP A 182 8.14 -18.76 33.05
N THR A 183 6.97 -18.92 32.43
CA THR A 183 6.16 -17.81 31.91
C THR A 183 4.84 -17.75 32.67
N THR A 184 4.55 -16.62 33.29
CA THR A 184 3.26 -16.32 33.90
C THR A 184 2.57 -15.20 33.10
N ILE A 185 1.26 -15.33 32.88
CA ILE A 185 0.45 -14.31 32.21
C ILE A 185 -0.55 -13.77 33.24
N ASP A 186 -0.39 -12.49 33.59
CA ASP A 186 -1.26 -11.80 34.53
C ASP A 186 -2.31 -11.00 33.74
N LYS A 187 -3.57 -11.45 33.77
CA LYS A 187 -4.69 -10.71 33.18
C LYS A 187 -5.01 -9.46 34.03
N GLY A 188 -5.21 -8.32 33.39
CA GLY A 188 -5.45 -7.06 34.07
C GLY A 188 -5.58 -5.88 33.10
N PHE A 189 -5.61 -4.66 33.61
CA PHE A 189 -5.58 -3.46 32.78
C PHE A 189 -4.21 -2.80 32.87
N TYR A 190 -3.47 -2.82 31.77
CA TYR A 190 -2.16 -2.21 31.65
C TYR A 190 -2.16 -1.13 30.59
N LEU A 191 -1.35 -0.10 30.84
CA LEU A 191 -1.36 1.12 30.07
C LEU A 191 0.06 1.55 29.74
N ASP A 192 0.34 1.73 28.47
CA ASP A 192 1.63 2.23 28.01
C ASP A 192 1.45 3.41 27.08
N HIS A 193 2.45 4.29 27.03
CA HIS A 193 2.38 5.56 26.33
C HIS A 193 3.68 5.87 25.60
N GLN A 194 3.55 6.59 24.50
CA GLN A 194 4.66 7.17 23.77
C GLN A 194 4.33 8.62 23.43
N VAL A 195 5.33 9.47 23.54
CA VAL A 195 5.25 10.84 23.02
C VAL A 195 6.41 11.05 22.04
N ALA A 196 6.14 11.74 20.94
CA ALA A 196 7.14 12.18 20.00
C ALA A 196 6.95 13.66 19.71
N PHE A 197 8.03 14.43 19.85
CA PHE A 197 8.10 15.83 19.47
C PHE A 197 8.76 15.90 18.10
N GLY A 198 8.16 16.67 17.18
CA GLY A 198 8.66 16.86 15.84
C GLY A 198 8.74 18.34 15.50
N PHE A 199 9.73 18.73 14.72
CA PHE A 199 9.85 20.05 14.13
C PHE A 199 10.33 19.90 12.69
N SER A 200 9.57 20.39 11.71
CA SER A 200 9.96 20.33 10.30
C SER A 200 10.10 21.72 9.70
N MET A 201 11.08 21.86 8.82
CA MET A 201 11.39 23.05 8.05
C MET A 201 11.48 22.67 6.58
N ASN A 202 10.65 23.32 5.76
CA ASN A 202 10.62 23.10 4.32
C ASN A 202 10.78 24.44 3.60
N THR A 203 11.50 24.45 2.48
CA THR A 203 11.64 25.62 1.61
C THR A 203 11.61 25.22 0.14
N ALA A 204 11.38 26.19 -0.75
CA ALA A 204 11.43 25.99 -2.19
C ALA A 204 12.26 27.10 -2.83
N LEU A 205 13.39 26.73 -3.41
CA LEU A 205 14.31 27.60 -4.11
C LEU A 205 14.08 27.45 -5.62
N PHE A 206 13.95 28.57 -6.33
CA PHE A 206 13.67 28.59 -7.77
C PHE A 206 14.85 29.23 -8.51
N GLY A 207 15.56 28.45 -9.33
CA GLY A 207 16.58 28.92 -10.25
C GLY A 207 16.08 28.89 -11.70
N THR A 208 16.37 29.93 -12.49
CA THR A 208 16.07 29.93 -13.93
C THR A 208 17.34 30.26 -14.72
N PHE A 209 17.79 29.30 -15.52
CA PHE A 209 18.95 29.41 -16.41
C PHE A 209 18.47 29.66 -17.85
N LYS A 210 18.84 30.80 -18.43
CA LYS A 210 18.53 31.11 -19.84
C LYS A 210 19.60 30.48 -20.74
N LEU A 211 19.20 29.57 -21.63
CA LEU A 211 20.12 28.93 -22.58
C LEU A 211 20.27 29.79 -23.86
N LYS A 212 19.15 30.23 -24.43
CA LYS A 212 19.04 31.10 -25.62
C LYS A 212 17.83 32.01 -25.46
N LYS A 213 17.63 33.00 -26.35
CA LYS A 213 16.45 33.91 -26.30
C LYS A 213 15.12 33.18 -26.17
N ASP A 214 14.98 32.01 -26.79
CA ASP A 214 13.73 31.26 -26.86
C ASP A 214 13.66 30.05 -25.92
N LYS A 215 14.69 29.81 -25.10
CA LYS A 215 14.78 28.61 -24.23
C LYS A 215 15.37 28.93 -22.86
N SER A 216 14.66 28.53 -21.81
CA SER A 216 15.14 28.59 -20.44
C SER A 216 14.86 27.30 -19.68
N ILE A 217 15.79 26.86 -18.85
CA ILE A 217 15.59 25.77 -17.88
C ILE A 217 15.30 26.38 -16.52
N ARG A 218 14.24 25.95 -15.88
CA ARG A 218 13.92 26.24 -14.49
C ARG A 218 14.23 25.01 -13.65
N HIS A 219 15.02 25.20 -12.60
CA HIS A 219 15.32 24.20 -11.58
C HIS A 219 14.65 24.63 -10.28
N ILE A 220 13.82 23.77 -9.70
CA ILE A 220 13.22 24.00 -8.39
C ILE A 220 13.84 23.01 -7.43
N ILE A 221 14.41 23.52 -6.35
CA ILE A 221 15.06 22.74 -5.29
C ILE A 221 14.22 22.89 -4.03
N ARG A 222 13.79 21.78 -3.43
CA ARG A 222 12.97 21.74 -2.23
C ARG A 222 13.70 20.94 -1.14
N PRO A 223 14.58 21.60 -0.36
CA PRO A 223 15.19 20.95 0.78
C PRO A 223 14.20 20.87 1.94
N THR A 224 14.27 19.77 2.66
CA THR A 224 13.45 19.47 3.84
C THR A 224 14.37 19.05 4.97
N ILE A 225 14.24 19.66 6.14
CA ILE A 225 14.95 19.27 7.36
C ILE A 225 13.90 19.06 8.45
N GLY A 226 14.00 17.96 9.17
CA GLY A 226 13.12 17.64 10.29
C GLY A 226 13.92 17.18 11.49
N PHE A 227 13.48 17.53 12.68
CA PHE A 227 13.99 17.07 13.95
C PHE A 227 12.88 16.29 14.63
N SER A 228 13.19 15.12 15.16
CA SER A 228 12.26 14.35 15.97
C SER A 228 12.94 13.89 17.24
N TYR A 229 12.20 13.89 18.34
CA TYR A 229 12.63 13.39 19.64
C TYR A 229 11.50 12.59 20.27
N ALA A 230 11.75 11.31 20.52
CA ALA A 230 10.82 10.40 21.18
C ALA A 230 11.52 9.81 22.41
N PRO A 231 11.21 10.30 23.63
CA PRO A 231 11.72 9.70 24.86
C PRO A 231 11.10 8.33 25.10
N SER A 232 11.87 7.44 25.72
CA SER A 232 11.37 6.15 26.19
C SER A 232 10.62 6.30 27.51
N LEU A 233 9.29 6.24 27.45
CA LEU A 233 8.41 6.26 28.63
C LEU A 233 8.10 4.85 29.16
N SER A 234 8.36 3.82 28.36
CA SER A 234 7.97 2.43 28.63
C SER A 234 9.00 1.62 29.40
N ARG A 235 10.12 2.24 29.82
CA ARG A 235 11.23 1.54 30.53
C ARG A 235 10.77 0.74 31.75
N LYS A 236 9.73 1.20 32.47
CA LYS A 236 9.15 0.52 33.63
C LYS A 236 8.60 -0.88 33.32
N TYR A 237 8.27 -1.15 32.06
CA TYR A 237 7.78 -2.45 31.59
C TYR A 237 8.90 -3.36 31.08
N TYR A 238 10.15 -2.91 31.08
CA TYR A 238 11.29 -3.71 30.65
C TYR A 238 12.04 -4.26 31.84
N GLU A 239 12.41 -5.53 31.75
CA GLU A 239 13.13 -6.24 32.79
C GLU A 239 14.23 -7.10 32.17
N THR A 240 15.36 -7.18 32.85
CA THR A 240 16.48 -8.04 32.47
C THR A 240 16.48 -9.26 33.37
N ILE A 241 16.40 -10.45 32.78
CA ILE A 241 16.34 -11.72 33.49
C ILE A 241 17.38 -12.69 32.95
N GLN A 242 17.78 -13.64 33.79
CA GLN A 242 18.58 -14.78 33.38
C GLN A 242 17.74 -15.74 32.52
N VAL A 243 18.33 -16.29 31.45
CA VAL A 243 17.64 -17.21 30.52
C VAL A 243 18.25 -18.60 30.46
N ASN A 244 19.41 -18.82 31.06
CA ASN A 244 20.05 -20.13 31.10
C ASN A 244 20.94 -20.33 32.33
N ALA A 245 21.38 -21.58 32.52
CA ALA A 245 22.30 -21.99 33.58
C ALA A 245 23.65 -21.26 33.56
N LEU A 246 24.09 -20.80 32.38
CA LEU A 246 25.36 -20.11 32.19
C LEU A 246 25.35 -18.66 32.68
N GLY A 247 24.17 -18.14 33.07
CA GLY A 247 24.01 -16.77 33.55
C GLY A 247 23.76 -15.74 32.44
N ASP A 248 23.47 -16.18 31.20
CA ASP A 248 23.14 -15.26 30.13
C ASP A 248 21.84 -14.52 30.46
N SER A 249 21.78 -13.24 30.11
CA SER A 249 20.65 -12.37 30.40
C SER A 249 19.93 -11.88 29.15
N LEU A 250 18.62 -11.71 29.25
CA LEU A 250 17.74 -11.17 28.22
C LEU A 250 16.91 -10.02 28.80
N THR A 251 16.93 -8.89 28.13
CA THR A 251 16.00 -7.79 28.39
C THR A 251 14.73 -7.99 27.57
N TYR A 252 13.58 -8.12 28.23
CA TYR A 252 12.28 -8.32 27.57
C TYR A 252 11.25 -7.28 28.04
N SER A 253 10.18 -7.11 27.26
CA SER A 253 9.04 -6.28 27.64
C SER A 253 7.96 -7.14 28.30
N LYS A 254 7.47 -6.71 29.48
CA LYS A 254 6.32 -7.32 30.16
C LYS A 254 5.02 -7.18 29.36
N LEU A 255 4.96 -6.25 28.40
CA LEU A 255 3.78 -5.99 27.58
C LEU A 255 3.81 -6.71 26.22
N GLN A 256 4.61 -7.78 26.10
CA GLN A 256 4.67 -8.61 24.90
C GLN A 256 3.62 -9.73 24.91
N GLY A 257 3.13 -10.11 23.74
CA GLY A 257 2.24 -11.29 23.57
C GLY A 257 0.74 -11.02 23.74
N GLY A 258 0.33 -9.77 23.95
CA GLY A 258 -1.06 -9.33 23.79
C GLY A 258 -1.39 -8.99 22.33
N LEU A 259 -2.65 -8.63 22.09
CA LEU A 259 -3.17 -8.20 20.80
C LEU A 259 -2.40 -6.98 20.23
N TYR A 260 -2.05 -6.05 21.10
CA TYR A 260 -1.12 -4.96 20.82
C TYR A 260 0.19 -5.20 21.58
N GLY A 261 1.28 -4.64 21.09
CA GLY A 261 2.55 -4.59 21.82
C GLY A 261 2.71 -3.28 22.58
N GLY A 262 3.42 -3.31 23.72
CA GLY A 262 3.93 -2.10 24.37
C GLY A 262 4.96 -1.36 23.50
N TYR A 263 5.28 -0.12 23.87
CA TYR A 263 6.26 0.68 23.14
C TYR A 263 7.70 0.32 23.52
N GLY A 264 8.64 0.70 22.65
CA GLY A 264 10.06 0.42 22.80
C GLY A 264 10.69 1.11 24.03
N ASN A 265 11.73 0.50 24.60
CA ASN A 265 12.53 1.10 25.69
C ASN A 265 13.61 2.08 25.22
N ILE A 266 13.72 2.37 23.93
CA ILE A 266 14.80 3.18 23.36
C ILE A 266 14.36 4.63 23.18
N THR A 267 15.14 5.55 23.74
CA THR A 267 14.98 6.99 23.45
C THR A 267 15.63 7.29 22.11
N SER A 268 14.88 7.87 21.17
CA SER A 268 15.39 8.22 19.83
C SER A 268 15.34 9.72 19.59
N GLY A 269 16.37 10.26 18.96
CA GLY A 269 16.41 11.65 18.52
C GLY A 269 17.04 11.70 17.14
N SER A 270 16.30 12.11 16.11
CA SER A 270 16.78 12.05 14.73
C SER A 270 16.61 13.35 13.98
N ILE A 271 17.58 13.64 13.10
CA ILE A 271 17.51 14.71 12.11
C ILE A 271 17.21 14.05 10.76
N THR A 272 16.00 14.21 10.25
CA THR A 272 15.63 13.81 8.89
C THR A 272 16.05 14.91 7.93
N PHE A 273 16.61 14.56 6.78
CA PHE A 273 16.96 15.51 5.74
C PHE A 273 16.59 14.96 4.37
N GLY A 274 16.21 15.83 3.46
CA GLY A 274 15.83 15.47 2.11
C GLY A 274 16.01 16.62 1.14
N LEU A 275 16.15 16.26 -0.14
CA LEU A 275 16.27 17.21 -1.23
C LEU A 275 15.44 16.69 -2.41
N ASP A 276 14.34 17.36 -2.75
CA ASP A 276 13.59 17.12 -3.99
C ASP A 276 13.99 18.18 -5.03
N ASN A 277 14.24 17.73 -6.25
CA ASN A 277 14.57 18.59 -7.38
C ASN A 277 13.61 18.33 -8.52
N ASN A 278 13.17 19.37 -9.20
CA ASN A 278 12.50 19.23 -10.49
C ASN A 278 13.18 20.11 -11.55
N LEU A 279 13.06 19.72 -12.81
CA LEU A 279 13.61 20.45 -13.95
C LEU A 279 12.54 20.64 -15.01
N GLU A 280 12.28 21.90 -15.36
CA GLU A 280 11.30 22.31 -16.35
C GLU A 280 11.99 23.13 -17.44
N MET A 281 11.64 22.89 -18.71
CA MET A 281 12.07 23.71 -19.83
C MET A 281 10.91 24.57 -20.31
N ARG A 282 11.14 25.87 -20.50
CA ARG A 282 10.27 26.75 -21.26
C ARG A 282 10.86 26.93 -22.64
N TYR A 283 10.06 26.71 -23.68
CA TYR A 283 10.48 26.94 -25.06
C TYR A 283 9.37 27.63 -25.86
N LYS A 284 9.78 28.44 -26.84
CA LYS A 284 8.86 29.02 -27.82
C LYS A 284 8.77 28.09 -29.04
N PRO A 285 7.60 27.55 -29.41
CA PRO A 285 7.45 26.76 -30.63
C PRO A 285 7.68 27.65 -31.86
N LYS A 286 8.40 27.14 -32.87
CA LYS A 286 8.67 27.91 -34.10
C LYS A 286 7.44 28.10 -35.00
N ASN A 287 6.43 27.23 -34.88
CA ASN A 287 5.27 27.16 -35.78
C ASN A 287 3.96 27.66 -35.14
N ASP A 288 4.02 28.28 -33.95
CA ASP A 288 2.82 28.72 -33.23
C ASP A 288 2.68 30.24 -33.37
N SER A 289 1.68 30.68 -34.14
CA SER A 289 1.36 32.09 -34.40
C SER A 289 0.90 32.85 -33.15
N THR A 290 0.62 32.14 -32.05
CA THR A 290 0.24 32.71 -30.75
C THR A 290 1.41 33.32 -29.98
N GLY A 291 2.66 32.96 -30.33
CA GLY A 291 3.86 33.47 -29.65
C GLY A 291 4.05 33.02 -28.20
N GLU A 292 3.23 32.10 -27.69
CA GLU A 292 3.26 31.66 -26.30
C GLU A 292 4.39 30.66 -26.00
N TYR A 293 4.97 30.79 -24.80
CA TYR A 293 5.98 29.84 -24.30
C TYR A 293 5.30 28.57 -23.76
N LYS A 294 5.63 27.42 -24.32
CA LYS A 294 5.20 26.11 -23.81
C LYS A 294 6.17 25.61 -22.73
N LYS A 295 5.62 24.94 -21.70
CA LYS A 295 6.37 24.31 -20.61
C LYS A 295 6.47 22.80 -20.85
N LEU A 296 7.66 22.25 -20.72
CA LEU A 296 7.93 20.81 -20.78
C LEU A 296 8.66 20.40 -19.51
N ARG A 297 8.15 19.39 -18.79
CA ARG A 297 8.83 18.84 -17.60
C ARG A 297 9.93 17.89 -18.08
N LEU A 298 11.20 18.25 -17.86
CA LEU A 298 12.34 17.41 -18.21
C LEU A 298 12.57 16.32 -17.17
N ILE A 299 12.49 16.68 -15.88
CA ILE A 299 12.52 15.76 -14.74
C ILE A 299 11.45 16.20 -13.75
N GLU A 300 10.49 15.31 -13.44
CA GLU A 300 9.39 15.65 -12.53
C GLU A 300 9.80 15.66 -11.06
N GLY A 301 10.79 14.84 -10.70
CA GLY A 301 11.34 14.76 -9.36
C GLY A 301 12.57 13.88 -9.31
N PHE A 302 13.68 14.36 -8.75
CA PHE A 302 14.80 13.52 -8.38
C PHE A 302 15.42 14.03 -7.08
N GLY A 303 15.93 13.12 -6.27
CA GLY A 303 16.31 13.51 -4.93
C GLY A 303 16.78 12.38 -4.05
N PHE A 304 16.98 12.73 -2.79
CA PHE A 304 17.33 11.79 -1.77
C PHE A 304 16.66 12.12 -0.44
N ASN A 305 16.47 11.11 0.40
CA ASN A 305 16.01 11.25 1.77
C ASN A 305 16.89 10.40 2.69
N GLY A 306 17.26 10.94 3.84
CA GLY A 306 18.03 10.25 4.86
C GLY A 306 17.71 10.78 6.24
N SER A 307 18.28 10.14 7.25
CA SER A 307 18.12 10.56 8.64
C SER A 307 19.39 10.32 9.43
N TYR A 308 19.64 11.11 10.46
CA TYR A 308 20.74 10.94 11.38
C TYR A 308 20.21 10.84 12.81
N ASN A 309 20.29 9.65 13.40
CA ASN A 309 19.92 9.40 14.78
C ASN A 309 21.07 9.82 15.71
N LEU A 310 20.86 10.95 16.39
CA LEU A 310 21.79 11.56 17.33
C LEU A 310 22.07 10.66 18.54
N LEU A 311 21.08 9.85 18.94
CA LEU A 311 21.09 9.04 20.15
C LEU A 311 21.45 7.56 19.92
N ALA A 312 21.56 7.11 18.65
CA ALA A 312 21.96 5.74 18.37
C ALA A 312 23.43 5.49 18.74
N PRO A 313 23.78 4.34 19.36
CA PRO A 313 25.16 4.04 19.74
C PRO A 313 26.06 3.77 18.52
N VAL A 314 25.52 3.13 17.48
CA VAL A 314 26.20 2.82 16.22
C VAL A 314 25.27 3.08 15.05
N ARG A 315 25.83 3.21 13.85
CA ARG A 315 25.07 3.44 12.60
C ARG A 315 24.10 4.62 12.70
N LYS A 316 24.63 5.78 13.11
CA LYS A 316 23.84 6.99 13.34
C LYS A 316 23.15 7.52 12.07
N LEU A 317 23.82 7.47 10.92
CA LEU A 317 23.25 7.88 9.63
C LEU A 317 22.46 6.71 9.03
N SER A 318 21.21 6.93 8.61
CA SER A 318 20.45 5.90 7.92
C SER A 318 20.99 5.68 6.50
N ASN A 319 20.55 4.59 5.88
CA ASN A 319 20.65 4.47 4.43
C ASN A 319 19.92 5.65 3.78
N ILE A 320 20.46 6.11 2.66
CA ILE A 320 19.97 7.25 1.89
C ILE A 320 19.10 6.69 0.76
N ALA A 321 17.81 6.98 0.81
CA ALA A 321 16.87 6.59 -0.23
C ALA A 321 16.94 7.60 -1.37
N LEU A 322 17.44 7.17 -2.53
CA LEU A 322 17.49 7.91 -3.78
C LEU A 322 16.23 7.62 -4.60
N TYR A 323 15.73 8.62 -5.31
CA TYR A 323 14.61 8.43 -6.24
C TYR A 323 14.71 9.33 -7.47
N LEU A 324 14.08 8.87 -8.54
CA LEU A 324 13.88 9.59 -9.79
C LEU A 324 12.48 9.24 -10.31
N ARG A 325 11.63 10.25 -10.47
CA ARG A 325 10.34 10.16 -11.16
C ARG A 325 10.36 11.06 -12.39
N ASN A 326 9.87 10.54 -13.49
CA ASN A 326 9.67 11.35 -14.68
C ASN A 326 8.52 10.79 -15.54
N ASN A 327 7.78 11.69 -16.18
CA ASN A 327 6.84 11.36 -17.25
C ASN A 327 7.35 11.97 -18.56
N LEU A 328 8.16 11.21 -19.32
CA LEU A 328 8.79 11.71 -20.53
C LEU A 328 7.69 11.90 -21.59
N PHE A 329 7.50 13.15 -22.01
CA PHE A 329 6.58 13.54 -23.08
C PHE A 329 5.12 13.12 -22.84
N ASP A 330 4.69 12.97 -21.59
CA ASP A 330 3.37 12.45 -21.20
C ASP A 330 3.03 11.07 -21.79
N LYS A 331 4.06 10.27 -22.09
CA LYS A 331 3.93 8.94 -22.71
C LYS A 331 4.68 7.84 -22.00
N ILE A 332 5.78 8.17 -21.34
CA ILE A 332 6.66 7.18 -20.72
C ILE A 332 6.84 7.58 -19.26
N ASN A 333 6.20 6.82 -18.38
CA ASN A 333 6.34 6.98 -16.95
C ASN A 333 7.53 6.14 -16.46
N LEU A 334 8.54 6.82 -15.92
CA LEU A 334 9.75 6.25 -15.33
C LEU A 334 9.75 6.52 -13.83
N ASN A 335 9.83 5.48 -13.01
CA ASN A 335 10.16 5.60 -11.60
C ASN A 335 11.35 4.71 -11.27
N ALA A 336 12.41 5.29 -10.73
CA ALA A 336 13.56 4.58 -10.21
C ALA A 336 13.77 4.93 -8.74
N THR A 337 14.10 3.94 -7.94
CA THR A 337 14.45 4.08 -6.53
C THR A 337 15.71 3.29 -6.24
N ALA A 338 16.53 3.78 -5.31
CA ALA A 338 17.72 3.06 -4.87
C ALA A 338 18.00 3.36 -3.40
N ASN A 339 18.50 2.38 -2.66
CA ASN A 339 18.95 2.56 -1.28
C ASN A 339 20.47 2.56 -1.26
N PHE A 340 21.03 3.65 -0.77
CA PHE A 340 22.47 3.84 -0.65
C PHE A 340 22.88 3.69 0.81
N SER A 341 23.76 2.72 1.09
CA SER A 341 24.40 2.60 2.39
C SER A 341 25.69 3.41 2.44
N PRO A 342 25.83 4.34 3.41
CA PRO A 342 27.06 5.09 3.64
C PRO A 342 28.13 4.29 4.39
N TYR A 343 27.85 3.03 4.77
CA TYR A 343 28.71 2.22 5.61
C TYR A 343 29.64 1.31 4.80
N LYS A 344 30.76 0.92 5.43
CA LYS A 344 31.54 -0.22 4.95
C LYS A 344 30.72 -1.50 5.04
N ARG A 345 31.17 -2.50 4.31
CA ARG A 345 30.61 -3.86 4.37
C ARG A 345 31.29 -4.61 5.51
N ASN A 346 30.52 -5.16 6.44
CA ASN A 346 31.05 -6.02 7.50
C ASN A 346 31.32 -7.46 6.98
N ARG A 347 31.91 -8.33 7.79
CA ARG A 347 32.20 -9.74 7.40
C ARG A 347 30.95 -10.57 7.07
N PHE A 348 29.80 -10.16 7.61
CA PHE A 348 28.48 -10.73 7.35
C PHE A 348 27.69 -9.85 6.35
N GLY A 349 28.41 -9.06 5.55
CA GLY A 349 28.02 -8.05 4.55
C GLY A 349 26.77 -7.22 4.72
N GLY A 350 26.31 -7.08 5.95
CA GLY A 350 25.56 -5.91 6.37
C GLY A 350 26.45 -4.67 6.47
N ASP A 351 25.84 -3.60 6.93
CA ASP A 351 26.56 -2.36 7.23
C ASP A 351 27.47 -2.55 8.43
N ASP A 352 28.70 -2.05 8.32
CA ASP A 352 29.64 -1.98 9.43
C ASP A 352 29.30 -0.79 10.34
N THR A 353 30.06 -0.60 11.42
CA THR A 353 29.98 0.60 12.26
C THR A 353 30.71 1.79 11.64
N LEU A 354 31.68 1.52 10.75
CA LEU A 354 32.51 2.52 10.07
C LEU A 354 31.87 2.99 8.76
N TYR A 355 32.00 4.28 8.49
CA TYR A 355 31.58 4.85 7.21
C TYR A 355 32.53 4.45 6.08
N ALA A 356 31.99 4.32 4.86
CA ALA A 356 32.77 3.95 3.67
C ALA A 356 33.87 4.96 3.33
N TRP A 357 33.69 6.24 3.68
CA TRP A 357 34.69 7.29 3.47
C TRP A 357 35.77 7.32 4.55
N GLN A 358 35.63 6.55 5.63
CA GLN A 358 36.61 6.46 6.71
C GLN A 358 37.58 5.30 6.44
N GLY A 359 38.70 5.55 5.76
CA GLY A 359 39.74 4.54 5.52
C GLY A 359 40.67 4.88 4.36
N PRO A 360 41.63 3.99 4.05
CA PRO A 360 42.57 4.20 2.93
C PRO A 360 41.85 4.21 1.57
N ASN A 361 40.84 3.35 1.40
CA ASN A 361 40.00 3.32 0.19
C ASN A 361 38.75 4.17 0.40
N LYS A 362 38.84 5.47 0.06
CA LYS A 362 37.73 6.43 0.21
C LYS A 362 36.64 6.15 -0.84
N SER A 363 35.50 5.62 -0.39
CA SER A 363 34.25 5.56 -1.16
C SER A 363 33.14 6.30 -0.43
N LEU A 364 32.13 6.79 -1.14
CA LEU A 364 30.97 7.41 -0.49
C LEU A 364 30.05 6.35 0.16
N GLY A 365 30.13 5.08 -0.26
CA GLY A 365 29.20 4.03 0.15
C GLY A 365 28.91 3.06 -0.99
N ARG A 366 27.78 2.36 -0.90
CA ARG A 366 27.32 1.41 -1.93
C ARG A 366 25.80 1.44 -2.07
N ILE A 367 25.30 1.13 -3.27
CA ILE A 367 23.86 0.91 -3.47
C ILE A 367 23.54 -0.53 -3.07
N THR A 368 22.71 -0.71 -2.05
CA THR A 368 22.34 -2.03 -1.51
C THR A 368 21.14 -2.63 -2.21
N SER A 369 20.26 -1.80 -2.75
CA SER A 369 19.10 -2.24 -3.53
C SER A 369 18.58 -1.12 -4.40
N GLY A 370 17.80 -1.47 -5.41
CA GLY A 370 17.09 -0.50 -6.23
C GLY A 370 16.06 -1.14 -7.13
N SER A 371 15.18 -0.30 -7.65
CA SER A 371 14.19 -0.70 -8.64
C SER A 371 14.06 0.35 -9.73
N ILE A 372 13.73 -0.08 -10.93
CA ILE A 372 13.39 0.76 -12.06
C ILE A 372 12.09 0.21 -12.64
N SER A 373 11.09 1.07 -12.75
CA SER A 373 9.83 0.78 -13.40
C SER A 373 9.65 1.76 -14.55
N LEU A 374 9.32 1.22 -15.72
CA LEU A 374 9.04 1.97 -16.93
C LEU A 374 7.68 1.52 -17.43
N SER A 375 6.74 2.42 -17.63
CA SER A 375 5.47 2.09 -18.25
C SER A 375 5.15 3.07 -19.37
N THR A 376 4.58 2.56 -20.44
CA THR A 376 4.11 3.37 -21.55
C THR A 376 2.83 2.79 -22.11
N SER A 377 1.94 3.68 -22.54
CA SER A 377 0.71 3.30 -23.23
C SER A 377 0.49 4.22 -24.43
N PHE A 378 0.19 3.59 -25.56
CA PHE A 378 -0.13 4.24 -26.81
C PHE A 378 -1.48 3.72 -27.27
N GLN A 379 -2.32 4.63 -27.75
CA GLN A 379 -3.57 4.28 -28.40
C GLN A 379 -3.76 5.19 -29.61
N SER A 380 -4.39 4.65 -30.65
CA SER A 380 -4.84 5.43 -31.80
C SER A 380 -5.90 6.45 -31.40
N LYS A 381 -6.06 7.50 -32.21
CA LYS A 381 -7.25 8.36 -32.14
C LYS A 381 -8.51 7.51 -32.37
N PRO A 382 -9.63 7.83 -31.70
CA PRO A 382 -10.89 7.17 -31.96
C PRO A 382 -11.34 7.42 -33.41
N LYS A 383 -11.99 6.43 -34.02
CA LYS A 383 -12.58 6.56 -35.37
C LYS A 383 -13.71 7.58 -35.40
N ASP A 384 -14.52 7.59 -34.34
CA ASP A 384 -15.62 8.52 -34.12
C ASP A 384 -15.43 9.22 -32.75
N PRO A 385 -14.96 10.47 -32.75
CA PRO A 385 -14.75 11.23 -31.51
C PRO A 385 -16.06 11.55 -30.76
N ALA A 386 -17.21 11.60 -31.44
CA ALA A 386 -18.48 11.91 -30.80
C ALA A 386 -19.02 10.69 -30.02
N LYS A 387 -18.89 9.49 -30.59
CA LYS A 387 -19.21 8.24 -29.88
C LYS A 387 -18.30 7.98 -28.69
N ASP A 388 -17.02 8.36 -28.80
CA ASP A 388 -16.06 8.24 -27.70
C ASP A 388 -16.51 9.09 -26.49
N LYS A 389 -16.90 10.35 -26.76
CA LYS A 389 -17.43 11.25 -25.73
C LYS A 389 -18.73 10.75 -25.11
N GLN A 390 -19.69 10.29 -25.92
CA GLN A 390 -20.95 9.75 -25.42
C GLN A 390 -20.73 8.52 -24.53
N LYS A 391 -19.86 7.60 -24.95
CA LYS A 391 -19.51 6.42 -24.15
C LYS A 391 -18.84 6.80 -22.84
N GLN A 392 -17.96 7.80 -22.85
CA GLN A 392 -17.29 8.27 -21.66
C GLN A 392 -18.27 8.93 -20.68
N GLU A 393 -19.22 9.72 -21.18
CA GLU A 393 -20.31 10.28 -20.39
C GLU A 393 -21.26 9.23 -19.82
N GLU A 394 -21.54 8.14 -20.56
CA GLU A 394 -22.33 7.00 -20.05
C GLU A 394 -21.61 6.23 -18.95
N ILE A 395 -20.31 5.98 -19.13
CA ILE A 395 -19.46 5.35 -18.11
C ILE A 395 -19.43 6.23 -16.87
N ASP A 396 -19.23 7.54 -17.01
CA ASP A 396 -19.20 8.47 -15.87
C ASP A 396 -20.54 8.54 -15.14
N LYS A 397 -21.67 8.46 -15.86
CA LYS A 397 -23.01 8.37 -15.26
C LYS A 397 -23.21 7.06 -14.48
N GLN A 398 -22.80 5.93 -15.02
CA GLN A 398 -22.85 4.64 -14.31
C GLN A 398 -21.87 4.57 -13.14
N MET A 399 -20.71 5.21 -13.26
CA MET A 399 -19.71 5.29 -12.19
C MET A 399 -20.11 6.29 -11.09
N ASN A 400 -20.97 7.25 -11.36
CA ASN A 400 -21.46 8.16 -10.31
C ASN A 400 -22.80 7.73 -9.70
N ASP A 401 -23.37 6.60 -10.15
CA ASP A 401 -24.58 6.03 -9.55
C ASP A 401 -24.25 5.27 -8.24
N PRO A 402 -24.76 5.72 -7.08
CA PRO A 402 -24.52 5.09 -5.79
C PRO A 402 -25.18 3.70 -5.64
N VAL A 403 -26.16 3.35 -6.48
CA VAL A 403 -26.87 2.05 -6.41
C VAL A 403 -26.01 0.89 -6.95
N PHE A 404 -25.12 1.17 -7.90
CA PHE A 404 -24.28 0.15 -8.56
C PHE A 404 -22.87 0.00 -7.98
N ALA A 405 -22.55 0.66 -6.87
CA ALA A 405 -21.20 0.66 -6.30
C ALA A 405 -20.70 -0.74 -5.86
N ALA A 406 -21.59 -1.60 -5.35
CA ALA A 406 -21.25 -2.96 -4.91
C ALA A 406 -21.04 -3.94 -6.07
N ASP A 407 -21.80 -3.80 -7.16
CA ASP A 407 -21.67 -4.64 -8.35
C ASP A 407 -20.58 -4.16 -9.31
N ARG A 408 -20.10 -2.93 -9.14
CA ARG A 408 -19.01 -2.36 -9.92
C ARG A 408 -17.71 -3.14 -9.79
N GLN A 409 -17.37 -3.56 -8.57
CA GLN A 409 -16.16 -4.35 -8.35
C GLN A 409 -16.27 -5.71 -9.04
N ARG A 410 -17.43 -6.36 -8.94
CA ARG A 410 -17.71 -7.63 -9.61
C ARG A 410 -17.69 -7.50 -11.14
N LEU A 411 -18.27 -6.44 -11.68
CA LEU A 411 -18.27 -6.16 -13.11
C LEU A 411 -16.85 -5.85 -13.61
N MET A 412 -16.07 -5.05 -12.89
CA MET A 412 -14.68 -4.76 -13.23
C MET A 412 -13.80 -6.02 -13.17
N ASP A 413 -14.00 -6.88 -12.16
CA ASP A 413 -13.32 -8.16 -12.07
C ASP A 413 -13.74 -9.10 -13.22
N TYR A 414 -15.03 -9.10 -13.60
CA TYR A 414 -15.54 -9.85 -14.75
C TYR A 414 -14.96 -9.33 -16.08
N MET A 415 -14.89 -8.01 -16.28
CA MET A 415 -14.28 -7.37 -17.45
C MET A 415 -12.79 -7.67 -17.56
N ARG A 416 -12.07 -7.68 -16.43
CA ARG A 416 -10.64 -8.05 -16.39
C ARG A 416 -10.40 -9.52 -16.72
N GLN A 417 -11.32 -10.40 -16.31
CA GLN A 417 -11.26 -11.83 -16.61
C GLN A 417 -11.70 -12.15 -18.05
N ASN A 418 -12.59 -11.33 -18.64
CA ASN A 418 -13.14 -11.53 -19.98
C ASN A 418 -12.91 -10.30 -20.88
N PRO A 419 -11.66 -9.84 -21.08
CA PRO A 419 -11.38 -8.59 -21.80
C PRO A 419 -11.85 -8.62 -23.25
N ALA A 420 -11.94 -9.81 -23.85
CA ALA A 420 -12.47 -10.02 -25.20
C ALA A 420 -14.00 -9.86 -25.33
N GLU A 421 -14.75 -9.76 -24.23
CA GLU A 421 -16.18 -9.43 -24.27
C GLU A 421 -16.44 -7.91 -24.23
N PHE A 422 -15.41 -7.10 -23.94
CA PHE A 422 -15.55 -5.65 -23.71
C PHE A 422 -14.64 -4.81 -24.62
N VAL A 423 -14.41 -5.27 -25.86
CA VAL A 423 -13.57 -4.57 -26.83
C VAL A 423 -14.20 -3.27 -27.30
N ASP A 424 -13.39 -2.20 -27.31
CA ASP A 424 -13.76 -0.95 -27.96
C ASP A 424 -13.30 -0.90 -29.42
N PHE A 425 -14.22 -1.14 -30.36
CA PHE A 425 -13.94 -1.05 -31.80
C PHE A 425 -13.74 0.39 -32.30
N ASN A 426 -14.04 1.41 -31.48
CA ASN A 426 -13.77 2.81 -31.79
C ASN A 426 -12.28 3.13 -31.74
N ILE A 427 -11.49 2.34 -31.01
CA ILE A 427 -10.03 2.47 -30.92
C ILE A 427 -9.37 1.44 -31.86
N PRO A 428 -8.83 1.86 -33.02
CA PRO A 428 -8.17 0.96 -33.97
C PRO A 428 -7.07 0.10 -33.35
N TRP A 429 -6.23 0.67 -32.48
CA TRP A 429 -5.18 -0.07 -31.81
C TRP A 429 -4.79 0.58 -30.48
N SER A 430 -4.39 -0.27 -29.54
CA SER A 430 -3.76 0.13 -28.30
C SER A 430 -2.59 -0.79 -27.98
N PHE A 431 -1.56 -0.24 -27.37
CA PHE A 431 -0.39 -0.97 -26.94
C PHE A 431 0.10 -0.40 -25.62
N SER A 432 0.40 -1.26 -24.67
CA SER A 432 0.97 -0.93 -23.39
C SER A 432 2.14 -1.84 -23.10
N LEU A 433 3.19 -1.25 -22.55
CA LEU A 433 4.42 -1.92 -22.18
C LEU A 433 4.80 -1.46 -20.79
N SER A 434 5.05 -2.41 -19.90
CA SER A 434 5.54 -2.17 -18.54
C SER A 434 6.78 -3.01 -18.32
N PHE A 435 7.90 -2.37 -18.03
CA PHE A 435 9.16 -3.00 -17.66
C PHE A 435 9.45 -2.74 -16.18
N SER A 436 9.89 -3.77 -15.47
CA SER A 436 10.34 -3.68 -14.10
C SER A 436 11.70 -4.34 -13.96
N TYR A 437 12.64 -3.64 -13.36
CA TYR A 437 13.93 -4.13 -12.94
C TYR A 437 14.08 -3.92 -11.43
N TYR A 438 14.58 -4.92 -10.73
CA TYR A 438 14.87 -4.89 -9.32
C TYR A 438 16.21 -5.54 -9.07
N PHE A 439 16.98 -4.98 -8.14
CA PHE A 439 18.17 -5.61 -7.63
C PHE A 439 18.31 -5.38 -6.13
N ALA A 440 18.89 -6.36 -5.44
CA ALA A 440 19.25 -6.24 -4.04
C ALA A 440 20.46 -7.11 -3.70
N GLU A 441 21.31 -6.61 -2.82
CA GLU A 441 22.36 -7.37 -2.19
C GLU A 441 21.74 -8.29 -1.12
N GLN A 442 22.06 -9.58 -1.17
CA GLN A 442 21.68 -10.54 -0.14
C GLN A 442 22.89 -11.37 0.30
N PRO A 443 22.92 -11.84 1.57
CA PRO A 443 23.92 -12.81 2.00
C PRO A 443 23.75 -14.10 1.20
N LYS A 444 24.86 -14.70 0.79
CA LYS A 444 24.84 -16.02 0.16
C LYS A 444 24.39 -17.08 1.18
N PRO A 445 23.71 -18.16 0.76
CA PRO A 445 23.25 -19.22 1.65
C PRO A 445 24.37 -19.90 2.46
N ASP A 446 25.59 -19.91 1.93
CA ASP A 446 26.79 -20.48 2.55
C ASP A 446 27.51 -19.48 3.50
N TYR A 447 26.97 -18.27 3.66
CA TYR A 447 27.55 -17.17 4.42
C TYR A 447 28.98 -16.77 3.99
N SER A 448 29.46 -17.23 2.83
CA SER A 448 30.82 -16.94 2.32
C SER A 448 30.96 -15.51 1.79
N GLY A 449 29.82 -14.81 1.61
CA GLY A 449 29.79 -13.45 1.13
C GLY A 449 28.40 -13.04 0.68
N PHE A 450 28.35 -12.18 -0.33
CA PHE A 450 27.14 -11.53 -0.82
C PHE A 450 27.00 -11.76 -2.31
N GLU A 451 25.75 -11.81 -2.75
CA GLU A 451 25.41 -11.78 -4.16
C GLU A 451 24.36 -10.71 -4.41
N THR A 452 24.39 -10.12 -5.61
CA THR A 452 23.35 -9.21 -6.05
C THR A 452 22.31 -10.02 -6.80
N VAL A 453 21.15 -10.24 -6.18
CA VAL A 453 20.01 -10.82 -6.89
C VAL A 453 19.38 -9.75 -7.74
N THR A 454 19.12 -10.12 -8.99
CA THR A 454 18.44 -9.25 -9.95
C THR A 454 17.19 -9.96 -10.45
N SER A 455 16.15 -9.17 -10.69
CA SER A 455 14.93 -9.59 -11.37
C SER A 455 14.61 -8.54 -12.40
N ALA A 456 14.38 -8.95 -13.64
CA ALA A 456 13.92 -8.06 -14.69
C ALA A 456 12.79 -8.74 -15.45
N SER A 457 11.71 -8.02 -15.68
CA SER A 457 10.57 -8.55 -16.38
C SER A 457 9.83 -7.47 -17.16
N THR A 458 9.16 -7.90 -18.21
CA THR A 458 8.33 -7.04 -19.05
C THR A 458 6.94 -7.66 -19.15
N ASN A 459 5.93 -6.83 -18.93
CA ASN A 459 4.56 -7.08 -19.30
C ASN A 459 4.24 -6.26 -20.54
N PHE A 460 3.59 -6.88 -21.52
CA PHE A 460 3.04 -6.18 -22.67
C PHE A 460 1.58 -6.57 -22.83
N ASN A 461 0.78 -5.61 -23.28
CA ASN A 461 -0.60 -5.83 -23.67
C ASN A 461 -0.88 -4.98 -24.90
N GLY A 462 -1.44 -5.58 -25.93
CA GLY A 462 -1.84 -4.88 -27.15
C GLY A 462 -3.20 -5.36 -27.63
N SER A 463 -3.92 -4.46 -28.29
CA SER A 463 -5.13 -4.77 -29.03
C SER A 463 -5.10 -4.08 -30.39
N PHE A 464 -5.61 -4.77 -31.41
CA PHE A 464 -5.65 -4.29 -32.77
C PHE A 464 -6.96 -4.72 -33.44
N SER A 465 -7.71 -3.75 -33.93
CA SER A 465 -8.96 -3.95 -34.65
C SER A 465 -8.69 -4.15 -36.14
N LEU A 466 -8.58 -5.41 -36.57
CA LEU A 466 -8.30 -5.79 -37.97
C LEU A 466 -9.37 -5.27 -38.95
N THR A 467 -10.64 -5.28 -38.53
CA THR A 467 -11.77 -4.68 -39.27
C THR A 467 -12.72 -4.00 -38.26
N PRO A 468 -13.74 -3.23 -38.69
CA PRO A 468 -14.69 -2.61 -37.75
C PRO A 468 -15.42 -3.59 -36.81
N LYS A 469 -15.40 -4.89 -37.12
CA LYS A 469 -16.07 -5.94 -36.34
C LYS A 469 -15.13 -7.01 -35.82
N TRP A 470 -13.82 -6.91 -36.02
CA TRP A 470 -12.84 -7.91 -35.57
C TRP A 470 -11.72 -7.24 -34.80
N ASN A 471 -11.40 -7.77 -33.62
CA ASN A 471 -10.30 -7.32 -32.78
C ASN A 471 -9.47 -8.51 -32.31
N LEU A 472 -8.16 -8.34 -32.38
CA LEU A 472 -7.17 -9.26 -31.85
C LEU A 472 -6.48 -8.55 -30.69
N SER A 473 -6.48 -9.17 -29.51
CA SER A 473 -5.69 -8.73 -28.37
C SER A 473 -4.67 -9.79 -27.97
N ALA A 474 -3.56 -9.34 -27.42
CA ALA A 474 -2.53 -10.22 -26.88
C ALA A 474 -1.92 -9.58 -25.65
N ASN A 475 -1.61 -10.39 -24.66
CA ASN A 475 -0.85 -9.97 -23.49
C ASN A 475 0.15 -11.04 -23.10
N GLY A 476 1.27 -10.62 -22.55
CA GLY A 476 2.31 -11.55 -22.14
C GLY A 476 3.23 -10.99 -21.08
N TYR A 477 3.89 -11.93 -20.41
CA TYR A 477 4.85 -11.69 -19.34
C TYR A 477 6.15 -12.40 -19.69
N TYR A 478 7.22 -11.63 -19.86
CA TYR A 478 8.55 -12.12 -20.17
C TYR A 478 9.49 -11.88 -18.99
N ASP A 479 10.18 -12.92 -18.56
CA ASP A 479 11.16 -12.88 -17.48
C ASP A 479 12.57 -12.99 -18.06
N PHE A 480 13.36 -11.93 -17.91
CA PHE A 480 14.70 -11.84 -18.47
C PHE A 480 15.72 -12.69 -17.70
N ARG A 481 15.45 -13.03 -16.43
CA ARG A 481 16.34 -13.90 -15.64
C ARG A 481 16.28 -15.33 -16.14
N THR A 482 15.08 -15.85 -16.36
CA THR A 482 14.87 -17.21 -16.90
C THR A 482 14.95 -17.25 -18.43
N LYS A 483 14.94 -16.10 -19.11
CA LYS A 483 14.87 -15.96 -20.57
C LYS A 483 13.67 -16.67 -21.18
N LYS A 484 12.55 -16.69 -20.44
CA LYS A 484 11.32 -17.40 -20.82
C LYS A 484 10.15 -16.44 -20.88
N LEU A 485 9.31 -16.65 -21.90
CA LEU A 485 7.94 -16.15 -21.91
C LEU A 485 7.15 -17.00 -20.92
N GLN A 486 6.78 -16.40 -19.79
CA GLN A 486 6.14 -17.10 -18.68
C GLN A 486 4.63 -17.23 -18.90
N THR A 487 4.02 -16.23 -19.54
CA THR A 487 2.62 -16.26 -19.93
C THR A 487 2.44 -15.51 -21.23
N PHE A 488 1.59 -16.04 -22.10
CA PHE A 488 1.14 -15.41 -23.32
C PHE A 488 -0.30 -15.83 -23.57
N THR A 489 -1.18 -14.84 -23.60
CA THR A 489 -2.61 -15.00 -23.88
C THR A 489 -2.95 -14.17 -25.10
N MET A 490 -3.75 -14.75 -25.98
CA MET A 490 -4.30 -14.12 -27.16
C MET A 490 -5.82 -14.18 -27.07
N SER A 491 -6.48 -13.12 -27.50
CA SER A 491 -7.93 -13.12 -27.58
C SER A 491 -8.41 -12.55 -28.90
N ILE A 492 -9.46 -13.15 -29.46
CA ILE A 492 -10.09 -12.71 -30.71
C ILE A 492 -11.53 -12.40 -30.39
N SER A 493 -11.96 -11.20 -30.75
CA SER A 493 -13.32 -10.72 -30.52
C SER A 493 -13.94 -10.34 -31.85
N ARG A 494 -15.17 -10.81 -32.10
CA ARG A 494 -15.93 -10.47 -33.31
C ARG A 494 -17.33 -9.97 -32.96
N GLU A 495 -17.68 -8.81 -33.48
CA GLU A 495 -19.03 -8.25 -33.36
C GLU A 495 -19.93 -8.76 -34.51
N MET A 496 -21.07 -9.35 -34.15
CA MET A 496 -22.08 -9.91 -35.06
C MET A 496 -23.45 -9.25 -34.82
N HIS A 497 -23.47 -7.92 -34.69
CA HIS A 497 -24.66 -7.07 -34.50
C HIS A 497 -25.41 -7.32 -33.18
N CYS A 498 -26.20 -8.40 -33.09
CA CYS A 498 -26.92 -8.78 -31.86
C CYS A 498 -26.12 -9.76 -30.98
N TRP A 499 -25.11 -10.40 -31.57
CA TRP A 499 -24.26 -11.40 -30.94
C TRP A 499 -22.80 -10.94 -30.95
N GLN A 500 -22.03 -11.43 -30.00
CA GLN A 500 -20.59 -11.27 -29.94
C GLN A 500 -19.92 -12.64 -29.76
N LEU A 501 -18.80 -12.81 -30.45
CA LEU A 501 -17.94 -13.97 -30.32
C LEU A 501 -16.65 -13.55 -29.63
N SER A 502 -16.25 -14.31 -28.62
CA SER A 502 -15.01 -14.15 -27.88
C SER A 502 -14.25 -15.48 -27.87
N ILE A 503 -13.01 -15.46 -28.31
CA ILE A 503 -12.08 -16.60 -28.26
C ILE A 503 -10.90 -16.18 -27.41
N ASN A 504 -10.58 -16.91 -26.36
CA ASN A 504 -9.41 -16.66 -25.50
C ASN A 504 -8.51 -17.89 -25.52
N VAL A 505 -7.23 -17.69 -25.80
CA VAL A 505 -6.25 -18.77 -25.94
C VAL A 505 -5.00 -18.41 -25.14
N THR A 506 -4.63 -19.26 -24.20
CA THR A 506 -3.36 -19.13 -23.46
C THR A 506 -2.43 -20.27 -23.88
N PRO A 507 -1.65 -20.11 -24.96
CA PRO A 507 -0.72 -21.15 -25.41
C PRO A 507 0.49 -21.31 -24.48
N VAL A 508 0.89 -20.25 -23.77
CA VAL A 508 2.03 -20.26 -22.85
C VAL A 508 1.56 -19.78 -21.48
N GLY A 509 1.80 -20.57 -20.45
CA GLY A 509 1.32 -20.32 -19.10
C GLY A 509 1.32 -21.62 -18.29
N LEU A 510 1.16 -21.50 -16.97
CA LEU A 510 1.03 -22.65 -16.07
C LEU A 510 -0.16 -23.54 -16.47
N PHE A 511 -1.27 -22.90 -16.85
CA PHE A 511 -2.44 -23.56 -17.42
C PHE A 511 -2.61 -23.12 -18.86
N ARG A 512 -2.57 -24.07 -19.78
CA ARG A 512 -2.88 -23.82 -21.19
C ARG A 512 -4.36 -24.08 -21.39
N PHE A 513 -5.08 -23.12 -21.94
CA PHE A 513 -6.51 -23.29 -22.18
C PHE A 513 -6.96 -22.54 -23.42
N PHE A 514 -8.09 -23.00 -23.94
CA PHE A 514 -8.82 -22.40 -25.03
C PHE A 514 -10.27 -22.26 -24.57
N ASN A 515 -10.80 -21.04 -24.61
CA ASN A 515 -12.20 -20.74 -24.34
C ASN A 515 -12.80 -20.10 -25.59
N PHE A 516 -13.97 -20.59 -25.97
CA PHE A 516 -14.82 -20.04 -27.00
C PHE A 516 -16.18 -19.68 -26.38
N THR A 517 -16.58 -18.42 -26.47
CA THR A 517 -17.86 -17.94 -25.95
C THR A 517 -18.60 -17.14 -27.01
N ILE A 518 -19.87 -17.48 -27.23
CA ILE A 518 -20.82 -16.66 -28.01
C ILE A 518 -21.90 -16.17 -27.04
N SER A 519 -22.11 -14.86 -26.99
CA SER A 519 -23.12 -14.23 -26.13
C SER A 519 -23.87 -13.10 -26.86
N PRO A 520 -25.10 -12.74 -26.46
CA PRO A 520 -25.78 -11.55 -26.93
C PRO A 520 -25.08 -10.29 -26.43
N LYS A 521 -25.08 -9.22 -27.23
CA LYS A 521 -24.46 -7.93 -26.86
C LYS A 521 -25.23 -7.20 -25.75
N SER A 522 -26.53 -7.47 -25.61
CA SER A 522 -27.39 -6.85 -24.60
C SER A 522 -27.12 -7.42 -23.21
N GLY A 523 -26.83 -6.54 -22.24
CA GLY A 523 -26.68 -6.90 -20.83
C GLY A 523 -27.88 -7.65 -20.24
N LEU A 524 -29.08 -7.45 -20.81
CA LEU A 524 -30.34 -8.09 -20.37
C LEU A 524 -30.47 -9.56 -20.79
N LEU A 525 -29.64 -10.03 -21.73
CA LEU A 525 -29.71 -11.37 -22.34
C LEU A 525 -28.40 -12.15 -22.16
N GLN A 526 -27.49 -11.71 -21.27
CA GLN A 526 -26.18 -12.34 -21.05
C GLN A 526 -26.27 -13.79 -20.53
N ASP A 527 -27.42 -14.22 -20.01
CA ASP A 527 -27.67 -15.60 -19.60
C ASP A 527 -27.73 -16.58 -20.78
N LEU A 528 -28.00 -16.11 -22.00
CA LEU A 528 -27.99 -16.92 -23.23
C LEU A 528 -26.56 -17.04 -23.79
N LYS A 529 -25.63 -17.60 -23.02
CA LYS A 529 -24.24 -17.81 -23.46
C LYS A 529 -23.97 -19.26 -23.87
N ILE A 530 -23.32 -19.44 -25.01
CA ILE A 530 -22.71 -20.72 -25.39
C ILE A 530 -21.23 -20.60 -25.08
N ASN A 531 -20.77 -21.26 -24.02
CA ASN A 531 -19.36 -21.30 -23.61
C ASN A 531 -18.81 -22.71 -23.76
N ARG A 532 -17.64 -22.84 -24.41
CA ARG A 532 -16.87 -24.07 -24.49
C ARG A 532 -15.43 -23.79 -24.05
N THR A 533 -15.07 -24.27 -22.87
CA THR A 533 -13.70 -24.20 -22.34
C THR A 533 -13.03 -25.58 -22.45
N ARG A 534 -11.80 -25.62 -22.95
CA ARG A 534 -10.90 -26.79 -22.87
C ARG A 534 -9.59 -26.37 -22.21
N SER A 535 -9.17 -27.10 -21.18
CA SER A 535 -7.88 -26.94 -20.53
C SER A 535 -6.95 -28.10 -20.91
N PHE A 536 -5.66 -27.81 -20.98
CA PHE A 536 -4.61 -28.76 -21.24
C PHE A 536 -3.63 -28.71 -20.07
N TYR A 537 -3.50 -29.82 -19.36
CA TYR A 537 -2.57 -29.97 -18.25
C TYR A 537 -1.38 -30.81 -18.70
N THR A 538 -0.17 -30.35 -18.40
CA THR A 538 1.03 -31.17 -18.55
C THR A 538 1.51 -31.45 -17.12
N PRO A 539 1.45 -32.70 -16.63
CA PRO A 539 2.00 -33.01 -15.30
C PRO A 539 3.49 -32.70 -15.29
N TYR A 540 3.95 -32.05 -14.21
CA TYR A 540 5.36 -31.75 -13.96
C TYR A 540 6.15 -33.00 -13.61
#